data_AF-A0A554KAF3-F1
#
_entry.id   AF-A0A554KAF3-F1
#
_cell.length_a   1.000
_cell.length_b   1.000
_cell.length_c   1.000
_cell.angle_alpha   90.00
_cell.angle_beta   90.00
_cell.angle_gamma   90.00
#
_symmetry.space_group_name_H-M   'P 1'
#
loop_
_entity.id
_entity.type
_entity.pdbx_description
1 polymer ?
#
loop_
_entity_poly.entity_id
_entity_poly.type
_entity_poly.pdbx_seq_one_letter_code
_entity_poly.pdbx_strand_id
1 'polypeptide(L)'
;MNNKGFISIPIIVAIVIISLTGGLAVRHQVQLSKKKMEATLPTPPTITPYRTLNTSSDKPDKPDKSPPVQSQSSVSESPVRKTDTVVNIQQEFALIEGEVRGVEEKKSFFSPEHVTRILSNLANLETRGYPKGEIEKLRQMVHNFSSYLEDQKKQNQVAPPAYVSTAERNCESNLSPVFTNDITDISRVNYIGPPPTMGAGPSLKTHSYIGTDHARVPVYAPAAMTLESGAHYIGGPYVFEFQMSCEVKVRFGHITEPVDAIKQLLPSEPKEGSQTQELTPVKFAAGDLVAYTTGTNQAGNWDFGVYNSTVRNRYADDPDWSNSTTYTTAVCPFDYFSVSLKPAYFSKFNSAILGGNPPHGTSFCGT
;
A
#
# COMPACT_ATOMS: atom_id res chain seq x y z
N MET A 1 -35.11 -48.65 -49.90
CA MET A 1 -36.28 -49.07 -49.09
C MET A 1 -36.12 -48.48 -47.69
N ASN A 2 -37.11 -47.66 -47.30
CA ASN A 2 -37.63 -47.32 -45.95
C ASN A 2 -36.65 -47.31 -44.74
N ASN A 3 -36.30 -46.16 -44.14
CA ASN A 3 -37.08 -45.20 -43.34
C ASN A 3 -37.30 -45.61 -41.85
N LYS A 4 -37.28 -44.57 -41.00
CA LYS A 4 -37.46 -44.46 -39.52
C LYS A 4 -36.15 -44.48 -38.73
N GLY A 5 -35.74 -43.44 -38.00
CA GLY A 5 -36.47 -42.30 -37.43
C GLY A 5 -36.54 -42.47 -35.91
N PHE A 6 -35.64 -41.82 -35.18
CA PHE A 6 -35.78 -41.59 -33.74
C PHE A 6 -35.44 -40.13 -33.42
N ILE A 7 -36.48 -39.43 -32.97
CA ILE A 7 -36.42 -38.11 -32.34
C ILE A 7 -36.59 -38.37 -30.83
N SER A 8 -35.73 -37.78 -30.00
CA SER A 8 -36.07 -37.50 -28.59
C SER A 8 -35.29 -36.27 -28.08
N ILE A 9 -36.02 -35.16 -28.08
CA ILE A 9 -36.14 -33.98 -27.17
C ILE A 9 -35.06 -33.75 -26.07
N PRO A 10 -34.68 -32.48 -25.79
CA PRO A 10 -33.48 -32.11 -25.02
C PRO A 10 -33.67 -32.11 -23.50
N ILE A 11 -32.58 -32.43 -22.79
CA ILE A 11 -32.44 -32.29 -21.33
C ILE A 11 -32.23 -30.79 -21.01
N ILE A 12 -33.33 -30.11 -20.72
CA ILE A 12 -33.35 -28.91 -19.86
C ILE A 12 -33.85 -29.40 -18.49
N VAL A 13 -33.36 -28.77 -17.42
CA VAL A 13 -33.66 -28.99 -15.98
C VAL A 13 -32.57 -29.78 -15.23
N ALA A 14 -31.50 -29.09 -14.84
CA ALA A 14 -30.70 -29.43 -13.65
C ALA A 14 -29.74 -28.30 -13.19
N ILE A 15 -30.13 -27.02 -13.19
CA ILE A 15 -29.37 -25.96 -12.46
C ILE A 15 -30.35 -24.93 -11.87
N VAL A 16 -31.18 -25.33 -10.91
CA VAL A 16 -31.91 -24.38 -10.03
C VAL A 16 -32.08 -24.98 -8.63
N ILE A 17 -31.04 -25.54 -8.00
CA ILE A 17 -31.08 -25.83 -6.55
C ILE A 17 -29.67 -25.68 -5.92
N ILE A 18 -28.95 -24.60 -6.18
CA ILE A 18 -27.85 -24.14 -5.30
C ILE A 18 -27.81 -22.60 -5.31
N SER A 19 -28.87 -21.93 -4.85
CA SER A 19 -28.84 -20.46 -4.71
C SER A 19 -29.71 -19.89 -3.59
N LEU A 20 -30.30 -20.73 -2.72
CA LEU A 20 -31.25 -20.26 -1.70
C LEU A 20 -30.73 -20.32 -0.26
N THR A 21 -29.59 -20.94 0.01
CA THR A 21 -29.01 -21.00 1.38
C THR A 21 -27.95 -19.93 1.65
N GLY A 22 -27.24 -19.44 0.62
CA GLY A 22 -26.24 -18.37 0.78
C GLY A 22 -26.82 -16.96 0.96
N GLY A 23 -28.01 -16.70 0.40
CA GLY A 23 -28.63 -15.37 0.43
C GLY A 23 -29.22 -14.95 1.79
N LEU A 24 -29.62 -15.91 2.63
CA LEU A 24 -30.19 -15.62 3.95
C LEU A 24 -29.12 -15.29 5.00
N ALA A 25 -27.96 -15.95 4.96
CA ALA A 25 -26.87 -15.68 5.91
C ALA A 25 -26.28 -14.28 5.72
N VAL A 26 -26.13 -13.83 4.47
CA VAL A 26 -25.62 -12.49 4.15
C VAL A 26 -26.63 -11.39 4.51
N ARG A 27 -27.93 -11.59 4.27
CA ARG A 27 -28.96 -10.64 4.70
C ARG A 27 -29.06 -10.51 6.21
N HIS A 28 -28.84 -11.58 6.97
CA HIS A 28 -28.86 -11.53 8.43
C HIS A 28 -27.67 -10.76 9.01
N GLN A 29 -26.47 -10.89 8.42
CA GLN A 29 -25.29 -10.13 8.85
C GLN A 29 -25.43 -8.63 8.56
N VAL A 30 -25.97 -8.25 7.40
CA VAL A 30 -26.20 -6.84 7.03
C VAL A 30 -27.23 -6.17 7.96
N GLN A 31 -28.28 -6.88 8.37
CA GLN A 31 -29.29 -6.36 9.31
C GLN A 31 -28.74 -6.20 10.74
N LEU A 32 -27.88 -7.11 11.21
CA LEU A 32 -27.21 -6.99 12.52
C LEU A 32 -26.24 -5.80 12.57
N SER A 33 -25.51 -5.54 11.48
CA SER A 33 -24.63 -4.37 11.37
C SER A 33 -25.40 -3.06 11.40
N LYS A 34 -26.54 -2.97 10.71
CA LYS A 34 -27.40 -1.77 10.71
C LYS A 34 -27.97 -1.47 12.11
N LYS A 35 -28.41 -2.51 12.83
CA LYS A 35 -28.94 -2.39 14.19
C LYS A 35 -27.86 -2.00 15.22
N LYS A 36 -26.59 -2.34 14.97
CA LYS A 36 -25.45 -1.94 15.82
C LYS A 36 -25.03 -0.47 15.58
N MET A 37 -25.28 0.08 14.39
CA MET A 37 -25.01 1.49 14.09
C MET A 37 -26.10 2.44 14.64
N GLU A 38 -27.37 2.02 14.65
CA GLU A 38 -28.46 2.82 15.24
C GLU A 38 -28.44 2.87 16.78
N ALA A 39 -27.75 1.92 17.43
CA ALA A 39 -27.61 1.88 18.89
C ALA A 39 -26.45 2.74 19.44
N THR A 40 -25.67 3.41 18.58
CA THR A 40 -24.45 4.16 18.97
C THR A 40 -24.50 5.62 18.52
N LEU A 41 -25.65 6.28 18.63
CA LEU A 41 -25.77 7.73 18.50
C LEU A 41 -25.80 8.36 19.90
N PRO A 42 -24.80 9.18 20.28
CA PRO A 42 -24.86 9.91 21.53
C PRO A 42 -25.94 10.99 21.45
N THR A 43 -26.77 11.07 22.50
CA THR A 43 -27.72 12.16 22.71
C THR A 43 -27.03 13.51 22.70
N PRO A 44 -27.60 14.55 22.06
CA PRO A 44 -27.02 15.89 22.05
C PRO A 44 -27.01 16.48 23.47
N PRO A 45 -25.97 17.24 23.85
CA PRO A 45 -25.89 17.82 25.19
C PRO A 45 -26.93 18.93 25.36
N THR A 46 -27.62 18.88 26.50
CA THR A 46 -28.52 19.92 27.00
C THR A 46 -27.75 21.23 27.20
N ILE A 47 -28.17 22.28 26.51
CA ILE A 47 -27.65 23.64 26.68
C ILE A 47 -28.30 24.24 27.93
N THR A 48 -27.49 24.48 28.97
CA THR A 48 -27.88 25.27 30.15
C THR A 48 -27.39 26.72 29.96
N PRO A 49 -28.19 27.74 30.26
CA PRO A 49 -27.85 29.13 29.92
C PRO A 49 -26.75 29.70 30.82
N TYR A 50 -25.89 30.52 30.18
CA TYR A 50 -24.83 31.30 30.82
C TYR A 50 -25.37 32.23 31.92
N ARG A 51 -24.76 32.13 33.11
CA ARG A 51 -24.92 33.08 34.20
C ARG A 51 -23.78 34.09 34.15
N THR A 52 -24.13 35.33 33.80
CA THR A 52 -23.31 36.55 33.97
C THR A 52 -23.02 36.79 35.45
N LEU A 53 -21.77 37.11 35.82
CA LEU A 53 -21.45 37.88 37.03
C LEU A 53 -20.13 38.65 36.87
N ASN A 54 -20.31 39.96 36.66
CA ASN A 54 -19.60 41.14 37.14
C ASN A 54 -18.13 41.09 37.63
N THR A 55 -17.43 42.08 37.11
CA THR A 55 -16.25 42.80 37.61
C THR A 55 -16.38 43.28 39.07
N SER A 56 -15.31 43.17 39.84
CA SER A 56 -14.94 44.17 40.86
C SER A 56 -13.43 44.13 41.12
N SER A 57 -12.83 45.31 41.02
CA SER A 57 -11.50 45.70 41.46
C SER A 57 -11.38 45.68 42.98
N ASP A 58 -10.22 45.28 43.50
CA ASP A 58 -9.43 46.07 44.47
C ASP A 58 -8.05 45.43 44.73
N LYS A 59 -7.08 46.28 45.07
CA LYS A 59 -5.62 46.09 45.15
C LYS A 59 -5.16 46.51 46.57
N PRO A 60 -3.85 46.57 46.89
CA PRO A 60 -2.87 45.52 47.22
C PRO A 60 -2.49 45.51 48.72
N ASP A 61 -1.72 44.49 49.15
CA ASP A 61 -0.67 44.69 50.17
C ASP A 61 0.56 43.80 49.91
N LYS A 62 1.72 44.32 50.31
CA LYS A 62 3.10 43.87 50.02
C LYS A 62 3.85 43.65 51.36
N PRO A 63 5.18 43.39 51.38
CA PRO A 63 5.89 42.11 51.40
C PRO A 63 6.60 41.77 52.74
N ASP A 64 7.14 40.56 52.89
CA ASP A 64 8.37 40.33 53.69
C ASP A 64 9.09 39.03 53.23
N LYS A 65 10.31 39.15 52.69
CA LYS A 65 11.63 38.83 53.29
C LYS A 65 12.05 37.33 53.27
N SER A 66 12.96 37.03 52.34
CA SER A 66 14.03 36.01 52.46
C SER A 66 15.16 36.54 53.39
N PRO A 67 16.29 35.86 53.72
CA PRO A 67 16.98 34.70 53.09
C PRO A 67 17.76 33.79 54.11
N PRO A 68 18.93 33.15 53.84
CA PRO A 68 19.41 32.25 52.76
C PRO A 68 19.99 30.90 53.29
N VAL A 69 20.52 30.03 52.40
CA VAL A 69 21.91 29.47 52.39
C VAL A 69 22.05 28.00 51.89
N GLN A 70 22.96 27.86 50.91
CA GLN A 70 23.88 26.76 50.52
C GLN A 70 23.49 25.52 49.68
N SER A 71 24.43 25.30 48.75
CA SER A 71 24.72 24.25 47.78
C SER A 71 25.04 22.86 48.36
N GLN A 72 24.79 21.80 47.57
CA GLN A 72 25.79 20.75 47.30
C GLN A 72 25.39 19.82 46.14
N SER A 73 26.43 19.39 45.44
CA SER A 73 26.49 18.43 44.32
C SER A 73 26.23 16.99 44.76
N SER A 74 25.64 16.14 43.91
CA SER A 74 26.12 14.77 43.71
C SER A 74 25.43 14.08 42.52
N VAL A 75 26.28 13.60 41.62
CA VAL A 75 26.01 12.63 40.57
C VAL A 75 25.89 11.24 41.22
N SER A 76 24.86 10.47 40.87
CA SER A 76 24.75 9.05 41.21
C SER A 76 24.36 8.28 39.95
N GLU A 77 25.34 7.65 39.31
CA GLU A 77 25.15 6.56 38.36
C GLU A 77 24.83 5.28 39.15
N SER A 78 23.73 4.62 38.78
CA SER A 78 23.44 3.23 39.20
C SER A 78 23.69 2.29 38.01
N PRO A 79 24.35 1.13 38.21
CA PRO A 79 24.59 0.17 37.15
C PRO A 79 23.35 -0.74 36.96
N VAL A 80 22.72 -0.68 35.79
CA VAL A 80 21.59 -1.55 35.42
C VAL A 80 21.96 -2.40 34.19
N ARG A 81 21.75 -3.72 34.34
CA ARG A 81 21.50 -4.78 33.32
C ARG A 81 22.64 -5.25 32.39
N LYS A 82 23.11 -6.48 32.65
CA LYS A 82 23.59 -7.43 31.61
C LYS A 82 22.81 -8.75 31.57
N THR A 83 22.12 -9.14 32.65
CA THR A 83 21.47 -10.45 32.79
C THR A 83 20.12 -10.56 32.09
N ASP A 84 19.34 -9.47 32.03
CA ASP A 84 18.02 -9.46 31.39
C ASP A 84 18.08 -9.51 29.85
N THR A 85 19.17 -9.02 29.26
CA THR A 85 19.36 -9.02 27.81
C THR A 85 19.63 -10.41 27.27
N VAL A 86 20.35 -11.25 28.03
CA VAL A 86 20.67 -12.62 27.63
C VAL A 86 19.39 -13.46 27.64
N VAL A 87 18.63 -13.51 28.74
CA VAL A 87 17.40 -14.32 28.83
C VAL A 87 16.41 -14.04 27.68
N ASN A 88 16.35 -12.80 27.20
CA ASN A 88 15.52 -12.37 26.09
C ASN A 88 15.98 -12.93 24.72
N ILE A 89 17.28 -12.93 24.43
CA ILE A 89 17.83 -13.41 23.14
C ILE A 89 17.61 -14.92 22.96
N GLN A 90 17.77 -15.71 24.03
CA GLN A 90 17.53 -17.16 24.00
C GLN A 90 16.06 -17.50 23.70
N GLN A 91 15.12 -16.73 24.25
CA GLN A 91 13.68 -16.93 24.01
C GLN A 91 13.29 -16.55 22.58
N GLU A 92 13.81 -15.43 22.07
CA GLU A 92 13.60 -15.02 20.67
C GLU A 92 14.13 -16.08 19.69
N PHE A 93 15.31 -16.64 19.96
CA PHE A 93 15.84 -17.73 19.15
C PHE A 93 14.95 -18.97 19.17
N ALA A 94 14.48 -19.40 20.35
CA ALA A 94 13.62 -20.59 20.47
C ALA A 94 12.28 -20.44 19.72
N LEU A 95 11.74 -19.21 19.66
CA LEU A 95 10.53 -18.92 18.87
C LEU A 95 10.77 -19.06 17.37
N ILE A 96 11.90 -18.54 16.88
CA ILE A 96 12.28 -18.67 15.46
C ILE A 96 12.59 -20.13 15.14
N GLU A 97 13.27 -20.85 16.03
CA GLU A 97 13.54 -22.28 15.86
C GLU A 97 12.25 -23.11 15.76
N GLY A 98 11.28 -22.88 16.66
CA GLY A 98 9.99 -23.55 16.60
C GLY A 98 9.21 -23.24 15.32
N GLU A 99 9.28 -22.00 14.85
CA GLU A 99 8.68 -21.57 13.59
C GLU A 99 9.31 -22.29 12.37
N VAL A 100 10.64 -22.37 12.32
CA VAL A 100 11.35 -23.01 11.21
C VAL A 100 11.10 -24.52 11.21
N ARG A 101 11.16 -25.17 12.37
CA ARG A 101 10.86 -26.61 12.52
C ARG A 101 9.42 -26.95 12.17
N GLY A 102 8.47 -26.05 12.48
CA GLY A 102 7.06 -26.25 12.12
C GLY A 102 6.82 -26.31 10.61
N VAL A 103 7.69 -25.70 9.79
CA VAL A 103 7.63 -25.79 8.32
C VAL A 103 8.25 -27.10 7.83
N GLU A 104 9.35 -27.54 8.44
CA GLU A 104 9.98 -28.84 8.17
C GLU A 104 9.02 -30.01 8.48
N GLU A 105 8.37 -30.01 9.65
CA GLU A 105 7.41 -31.04 10.06
C GLU A 105 6.19 -31.12 9.12
N LYS A 106 5.73 -29.97 8.63
CA LYS A 106 4.60 -29.87 7.70
C LYS A 106 4.99 -30.14 6.25
N LYS A 107 6.28 -30.35 5.95
CA LYS A 107 6.83 -30.46 4.57
C LYS A 107 6.36 -29.32 3.66
N SER A 108 6.27 -28.12 4.23
CA SER A 108 5.81 -26.91 3.53
C SER A 108 7.00 -26.07 3.07
N PHE A 109 6.75 -25.08 2.21
CA PHE A 109 7.73 -24.05 1.86
C PHE A 109 7.44 -22.75 2.61
N PHE A 110 8.47 -21.95 2.81
CA PHE A 110 8.30 -20.58 3.31
C PHE A 110 7.87 -19.63 2.18
N SER A 111 7.08 -18.61 2.50
CA SER A 111 6.84 -17.50 1.55
C SER A 111 8.04 -16.55 1.51
N PRO A 112 8.24 -15.80 0.41
CA PRO A 112 9.29 -14.77 0.29
C PRO A 112 9.38 -13.82 1.49
N GLU A 113 8.23 -13.29 1.94
CA GLU A 113 8.12 -12.34 3.04
C GLU A 113 8.44 -13.00 4.39
N HIS A 114 8.05 -14.26 4.55
CA HIS A 114 8.30 -15.04 5.76
C HIS A 114 9.79 -15.31 5.94
N VAL A 115 10.50 -15.66 4.86
CA VAL A 115 11.95 -15.89 4.89
C VAL A 115 12.71 -14.60 5.13
N THR A 116 12.34 -13.50 4.47
CA THR A 116 12.97 -12.21 4.73
C THR A 116 12.86 -11.83 6.19
N ARG A 117 11.70 -12.06 6.82
CA ARG A 117 11.54 -11.86 8.27
C ARG A 117 12.41 -12.80 9.10
N ILE A 118 12.43 -14.11 8.82
CA ILE A 118 13.22 -15.07 9.59
C ILE A 118 14.72 -14.77 9.48
N LEU A 119 15.22 -14.52 8.27
CA LEU A 119 16.63 -14.20 8.04
C LEU A 119 17.03 -12.87 8.68
N SER A 120 16.15 -11.86 8.65
CA SER A 120 16.35 -10.59 9.36
C SER A 120 16.42 -10.78 10.88
N ASN A 121 15.50 -11.57 11.45
CA ASN A 121 15.51 -11.88 12.88
C ASN A 121 16.78 -12.65 13.28
N LEU A 122 17.20 -13.63 12.47
CA LEU A 122 18.45 -14.37 12.67
C LEU A 122 19.70 -13.46 12.57
N ALA A 123 19.71 -12.49 11.65
CA ALA A 123 20.77 -11.48 11.58
C ALA A 123 20.78 -10.56 12.81
N ASN A 124 19.60 -10.14 13.28
CA ASN A 124 19.46 -9.35 14.51
C ASN A 124 20.02 -10.11 15.73
N LEU A 125 19.67 -11.39 15.88
CA LEU A 125 20.22 -12.25 16.93
C LEU A 125 21.76 -12.39 16.83
N GLU A 126 22.31 -12.50 15.62
CA GLU A 126 23.76 -12.54 15.41
C GLU A 126 24.44 -11.24 15.87
N THR A 127 23.88 -10.08 15.49
CA THR A 127 24.42 -8.77 15.90
C THR A 127 24.33 -8.54 17.41
N ARG A 128 23.37 -9.19 18.08
CA ARG A 128 23.20 -9.16 19.54
C ARG A 128 24.04 -10.21 20.27
N GLY A 129 24.89 -10.95 19.55
CA GLY A 129 25.88 -11.86 20.12
C GLY A 129 25.39 -13.29 20.35
N TYR A 130 24.28 -13.70 19.75
CA TYR A 130 23.83 -15.10 19.81
C TYR A 130 24.78 -16.02 19.02
N PRO A 131 25.01 -17.29 19.44
CA PRO A 131 26.00 -18.17 18.81
C PRO A 131 25.79 -18.36 17.30
N LYS A 132 26.77 -17.93 16.52
CA LYS A 132 26.75 -17.99 15.04
C LYS A 132 26.48 -19.39 14.50
N GLY A 133 27.01 -20.43 15.16
CA GLY A 133 26.82 -21.82 14.72
C GLY A 133 25.36 -22.28 14.73
N GLU A 134 24.56 -21.82 15.70
CA GLU A 134 23.14 -22.17 15.79
C GLU A 134 22.30 -21.34 14.81
N ILE A 135 22.66 -20.07 14.62
CA ILE A 135 22.04 -19.20 13.61
C ILE A 135 22.23 -19.77 12.21
N GLU A 136 23.44 -20.23 11.90
CA GLU A 136 23.77 -20.72 10.56
C GLU A 136 23.04 -22.03 10.23
N LYS A 137 22.83 -22.92 11.22
CA LYS A 137 21.99 -24.12 11.06
C LYS A 137 20.56 -23.75 10.68
N LEU A 138 19.96 -22.76 11.36
CA LEU A 138 18.61 -22.30 11.03
C LEU A 138 18.56 -21.61 9.67
N ARG A 139 19.56 -20.78 9.32
CA ARG A 139 19.63 -20.17 7.98
C ARG A 139 19.64 -21.23 6.89
N GLN A 140 20.45 -22.29 7.05
CA GLN A 140 20.49 -23.39 6.10
C GLN A 140 19.15 -24.11 5.98
N MET A 141 18.47 -24.36 7.10
CA MET A 141 17.13 -24.95 7.09
C MET A 141 16.12 -24.06 6.36
N VAL A 142 16.13 -22.75 6.65
CA VAL A 142 15.31 -21.75 5.95
C VAL A 142 15.59 -21.78 4.45
N HIS A 143 16.86 -21.76 4.04
CA HIS A 143 17.25 -21.85 2.62
C HIS A 143 16.76 -23.15 1.95
N ASN A 144 16.86 -24.29 2.63
CA ASN A 144 16.41 -25.59 2.09
C ASN A 144 14.90 -25.64 1.81
N PHE A 145 14.09 -24.94 2.61
CA PHE A 145 12.63 -24.83 2.43
C PHE A 145 12.22 -23.55 1.66
N SER A 146 13.16 -22.92 0.96
CA SER A 146 12.97 -21.69 0.18
C SER A 146 13.51 -21.88 -1.23
N SER A 147 12.86 -22.75 -2.01
CA SER A 147 13.28 -23.13 -3.36
C SER A 147 13.52 -21.96 -4.32
N TYR A 148 12.87 -20.81 -4.09
CA TYR A 148 13.03 -19.58 -4.89
C TYR A 148 14.36 -18.82 -4.63
N LEU A 149 15.10 -19.12 -3.54
CA LEU A 149 16.37 -18.45 -3.25
C LEU A 149 17.53 -18.97 -4.10
N GLU A 150 17.48 -20.24 -4.53
CA GLU A 150 18.48 -20.81 -5.44
C GLU A 150 18.36 -20.24 -6.87
N ASP A 151 17.14 -19.89 -7.29
CA ASP A 151 16.90 -19.21 -8.56
C ASP A 151 17.40 -17.75 -8.55
N GLN A 152 17.32 -17.07 -7.40
CA GLN A 152 17.91 -15.73 -7.23
C GLN A 152 19.45 -15.75 -7.19
N LYS A 153 20.08 -16.78 -6.60
CA LYS A 153 21.55 -16.93 -6.67
C LYS A 153 22.04 -17.15 -8.10
N LYS A 154 21.29 -17.90 -8.93
CA LYS A 154 21.61 -18.10 -10.35
C LYS A 154 21.47 -16.82 -11.18
N GLN A 155 20.55 -15.92 -10.83
CA GLN A 155 20.42 -14.61 -11.48
C GLN A 155 21.47 -13.60 -11.00
N ASN A 156 21.89 -13.66 -9.74
CA ASN A 156 22.86 -12.71 -9.15
C ASN A 156 24.35 -13.05 -9.41
N GLN A 157 24.67 -14.16 -10.09
CA GLN A 157 26.06 -14.50 -10.46
C GLN A 157 26.49 -14.02 -11.86
N VAL A 158 25.65 -13.28 -12.60
CA VAL A 158 25.97 -12.81 -13.97
C VAL A 158 26.19 -11.28 -14.06
N ALA A 159 26.00 -10.51 -12.98
CA ALA A 159 26.21 -9.06 -13.02
C ALA A 159 27.52 -8.65 -12.30
N PRO A 160 28.51 -8.07 -13.01
CA PRO A 160 29.61 -7.36 -12.37
C PRO A 160 29.13 -6.03 -11.75
N PRO A 161 29.87 -5.48 -10.77
CA PRO A 161 29.41 -4.34 -9.99
C PRO A 161 29.55 -3.01 -10.75
N ALA A 162 28.54 -2.17 -10.56
CA ALA A 162 28.56 -0.70 -10.67
C ALA A 162 29.46 -0.10 -11.77
N TYR A 163 28.94 -0.09 -13.00
CA TYR A 163 29.11 1.06 -13.88
C TYR A 163 27.73 1.64 -14.12
N VAL A 164 27.62 2.96 -13.98
CA VAL A 164 26.51 3.74 -14.54
C VAL A 164 26.52 3.45 -16.03
N SER A 165 25.72 2.49 -16.45
CA SER A 165 25.54 2.14 -17.84
C SER A 165 24.73 3.28 -18.47
N THR A 166 25.41 4.07 -19.29
CA THR A 166 24.82 4.88 -20.34
C THR A 166 24.18 3.98 -21.41
N ALA A 167 23.21 3.15 -21.00
CA ALA A 167 22.11 2.85 -21.91
C ALA A 167 21.45 4.21 -22.14
N GLU A 168 21.37 4.64 -23.40
CA GLU A 168 20.69 5.87 -23.78
C GLU A 168 19.37 5.95 -23.01
N ARG A 169 19.30 6.88 -22.06
CA ARG A 169 18.05 7.17 -21.39
C ARG A 169 17.15 7.75 -22.48
N ASN A 170 16.28 6.91 -23.05
CA ASN A 170 15.24 7.31 -24.00
C ASN A 170 14.13 8.13 -23.32
N CYS A 171 14.49 8.93 -22.31
CA CYS A 171 13.61 9.81 -21.56
C CYS A 171 14.20 11.22 -21.54
N GLU A 172 13.33 12.20 -21.48
CA GLU A 172 13.70 13.58 -21.24
C GLU A 172 13.66 13.86 -19.73
N SER A 173 14.66 14.58 -19.22
CA SER A 173 14.68 14.99 -17.81
C SER A 173 13.65 16.09 -17.58
N ASN A 174 12.78 15.86 -16.59
CA ASN A 174 11.78 16.82 -16.14
C ASN A 174 11.30 16.42 -14.75
N LEU A 175 11.63 17.22 -13.74
CA LEU A 175 11.27 16.92 -12.35
C LEU A 175 9.78 17.14 -12.05
N SER A 176 9.10 17.91 -12.89
CA SER A 176 7.73 18.38 -12.65
C SER A 176 6.92 18.44 -13.97
N PRO A 177 6.76 17.33 -14.72
CA PRO A 177 5.85 17.28 -15.86
C PRO A 177 4.46 17.76 -15.46
N VAL A 178 3.83 18.58 -16.29
CA VAL A 178 2.50 19.12 -15.98
C VAL A 178 1.42 18.24 -16.59
N PHE A 179 0.48 17.78 -15.78
CA PHE A 179 -0.70 17.06 -16.22
C PHE A 179 -1.74 18.06 -16.75
N THR A 180 -1.90 18.08 -18.06
CA THR A 180 -2.80 18.99 -18.81
C THR A 180 -4.14 18.36 -19.13
N ASN A 181 -4.28 17.06 -18.90
CA ASN A 181 -5.50 16.30 -19.17
C ASN A 181 -5.93 15.54 -17.93
N ASP A 182 -7.23 15.29 -17.82
CA ASP A 182 -7.77 14.46 -16.76
C ASP A 182 -7.31 13.01 -16.89
N ILE A 183 -7.12 12.32 -15.76
CA ILE A 183 -6.83 10.87 -15.75
C ILE A 183 -8.09 10.03 -15.99
N THR A 184 -9.28 10.61 -15.84
CA THR A 184 -10.57 9.96 -16.02
C THR A 184 -11.68 11.01 -16.17
N ASP A 185 -12.92 10.58 -16.38
CA ASP A 185 -14.07 11.49 -16.30
C ASP A 185 -14.33 11.91 -14.84
N ILE A 186 -13.85 13.11 -14.48
CA ILE A 186 -13.94 13.65 -13.11
C ILE A 186 -15.39 13.79 -12.60
N SER A 187 -16.37 13.90 -13.51
CA SER A 187 -17.78 13.98 -13.14
C SER A 187 -18.29 12.67 -12.53
N ARG A 188 -17.61 11.56 -12.82
CA ARG A 188 -17.93 10.21 -12.34
C ARG A 188 -17.09 9.77 -11.13
N VAL A 189 -16.21 10.65 -10.65
CA VAL A 189 -15.44 10.43 -9.42
C VAL A 189 -16.27 10.88 -8.22
N ASN A 190 -16.54 9.95 -7.32
CA ASN A 190 -17.34 10.19 -6.11
C ASN A 190 -16.44 10.71 -4.98
N TYR A 191 -15.24 10.14 -4.85
CA TYR A 191 -14.25 10.57 -3.87
C TYR A 191 -12.84 10.24 -4.33
N ILE A 192 -11.88 10.90 -3.70
CA ILE A 192 -10.46 10.61 -3.82
C ILE A 192 -9.90 10.40 -2.41
N GLY A 193 -9.24 9.27 -2.21
CA GLY A 193 -8.42 9.01 -1.03
C GLY A 193 -6.97 9.39 -1.35
N PRO A 194 -6.44 10.53 -0.88
CA PRO A 194 -5.10 10.95 -1.21
C PRO A 194 -4.04 10.14 -0.43
N PRO A 195 -2.85 9.92 -0.99
CA PRO A 195 -1.81 9.09 -0.36
C PRO A 195 -1.12 9.83 0.81
N PRO A 196 -0.42 9.11 1.69
CA PRO A 196 -0.44 7.66 1.80
C PRO A 196 -1.69 7.18 2.57
N THR A 197 -2.12 5.96 2.28
CA THR A 197 -3.18 5.27 3.04
C THR A 197 -2.70 3.95 3.59
N MET A 198 -3.47 3.37 4.53
CA MET A 198 -3.24 2.03 5.06
C MET A 198 -4.40 1.11 4.67
N GLY A 199 -4.07 -0.05 4.10
CA GLY A 199 -5.02 -1.14 3.96
C GLY A 199 -5.24 -1.87 5.30
N ALA A 200 -5.99 -2.96 5.27
CA ALA A 200 -6.08 -3.85 6.42
C ALA A 200 -4.70 -4.49 6.72
N GLY A 201 -4.22 -4.37 7.96
CA GLY A 201 -2.88 -4.82 8.37
C GLY A 201 -1.75 -3.82 8.02
N PRO A 202 -0.47 -4.20 8.17
CA PRO A 202 0.66 -3.35 7.77
C PRO A 202 0.79 -3.35 6.25
N SER A 203 -0.16 -2.73 5.55
CA SER A 203 -0.17 -2.59 4.10
C SER A 203 -0.16 -1.12 3.75
N LEU A 204 1.03 -0.53 3.68
CA LEU A 204 1.23 0.85 3.25
C LEU A 204 0.88 1.00 1.77
N LYS A 205 0.08 2.02 1.47
CA LYS A 205 -0.39 2.34 0.12
C LYS A 205 0.01 3.77 -0.20
N THR A 206 1.06 3.90 -1.00
CA THR A 206 1.62 5.21 -1.38
C THR A 206 1.00 5.81 -2.64
N HIS A 207 -0.10 5.24 -3.12
CA HIS A 207 -0.94 5.76 -4.22
C HIS A 207 -2.29 6.27 -3.69
N SER A 208 -2.96 7.05 -4.51
CA SER A 208 -4.33 7.52 -4.28
C SER A 208 -5.34 6.45 -4.67
N TYR A 209 -6.52 6.51 -4.05
CA TYR A 209 -7.70 5.79 -4.51
C TYR A 209 -8.66 6.74 -5.23
N ILE A 210 -9.09 6.39 -6.43
CA ILE A 210 -10.11 7.09 -7.19
C ILE A 210 -11.40 6.26 -7.09
N GLY A 211 -12.37 6.73 -6.31
CA GLY A 211 -13.64 6.02 -6.08
C GLY A 211 -14.70 6.38 -7.10
N THR A 212 -15.22 5.37 -7.81
CA THR A 212 -16.27 5.54 -8.83
C THR A 212 -17.49 4.65 -8.58
N ASP A 213 -17.56 3.96 -7.43
CA ASP A 213 -18.63 3.03 -7.05
C ASP A 213 -18.96 2.02 -8.16
N HIS A 214 -17.92 1.38 -8.71
CA HIS A 214 -17.99 0.39 -9.79
C HIS A 214 -18.46 0.94 -11.15
N ALA A 215 -18.65 2.25 -11.28
CA ALA A 215 -18.91 2.86 -12.55
C ALA A 215 -17.72 2.61 -13.50
N ARG A 216 -17.99 2.03 -14.67
CA ARG A 216 -16.99 1.86 -15.73
C ARG A 216 -16.56 3.21 -16.26
N VAL A 217 -15.34 3.66 -15.96
CA VAL A 217 -14.79 4.95 -16.37
C VAL A 217 -13.60 4.78 -17.32
N PRO A 218 -13.35 5.74 -18.24
CA PRO A 218 -12.13 5.75 -19.05
C PRO A 218 -10.92 6.13 -18.19
N VAL A 219 -9.75 5.65 -18.57
CA VAL A 219 -8.45 6.05 -18.01
C VAL A 219 -7.62 6.67 -19.13
N TYR A 220 -7.21 7.91 -18.94
CA TYR A 220 -6.48 8.69 -19.94
C TYR A 220 -5.05 8.99 -19.49
N ALA A 221 -4.18 9.26 -20.46
CA ALA A 221 -2.86 9.80 -20.22
C ALA A 221 -2.96 11.28 -19.79
N PRO A 222 -2.54 11.66 -18.57
CA PRO A 222 -2.66 13.05 -18.10
C PRO A 222 -1.65 14.00 -18.76
N ALA A 223 -0.57 13.45 -19.29
CA ALA A 223 0.45 14.09 -20.10
C ALA A 223 1.11 13.03 -21.00
N ALA A 224 2.03 13.44 -21.88
CA ALA A 224 2.78 12.48 -22.70
C ALA A 224 3.56 11.50 -21.81
N MET A 225 3.46 10.21 -22.12
CA MET A 225 4.03 9.16 -21.28
C MET A 225 4.32 7.89 -22.07
N THR A 226 5.22 7.06 -21.56
CA THR A 226 5.61 5.79 -22.19
C THR A 226 5.36 4.65 -21.22
N LEU A 227 4.58 3.64 -21.63
CA LEU A 227 4.42 2.40 -20.88
C LEU A 227 5.76 1.66 -20.84
N GLU A 228 6.31 1.40 -19.66
CA GLU A 228 7.56 0.65 -19.50
C GLU A 228 7.30 -0.75 -18.96
N SER A 229 6.42 -0.85 -17.97
CA SER A 229 6.14 -2.11 -17.29
C SER A 229 4.65 -2.25 -17.00
N GLY A 230 4.22 -3.50 -16.82
CA GLY A 230 2.86 -3.78 -16.43
C GLY A 230 2.67 -5.21 -15.98
N ALA A 231 1.46 -5.54 -15.59
CA ALA A 231 1.12 -6.89 -15.17
C ALA A 231 -0.37 -7.18 -15.21
N HIS A 232 -0.69 -8.47 -15.16
CA HIS A 232 -2.04 -9.01 -15.12
C HIS A 232 -2.13 -10.04 -13.99
N TYR A 233 -2.82 -9.69 -12.90
CA TYR A 233 -2.80 -10.47 -11.66
C TYR A 233 -4.14 -11.12 -11.34
N ILE A 234 -4.07 -12.26 -10.65
CA ILE A 234 -5.23 -12.87 -10.00
C ILE A 234 -5.65 -11.97 -8.84
N GLY A 235 -6.90 -11.49 -8.85
CA GLY A 235 -7.47 -10.71 -7.74
C GLY A 235 -7.19 -9.20 -7.74
N GLY A 236 -6.58 -8.66 -8.80
CA GLY A 236 -6.43 -7.21 -8.94
C GLY A 236 -6.12 -6.91 -10.40
N PRO A 237 -7.11 -6.44 -11.18
CA PRO A 237 -6.98 -6.40 -12.62
C PRO A 237 -5.85 -5.40 -12.98
N TYR A 238 -5.34 -5.47 -14.20
CA TYR A 238 -4.07 -4.92 -14.67
C TYR A 238 -3.46 -3.71 -13.92
N VAL A 239 -2.13 -3.75 -13.76
CA VAL A 239 -1.32 -2.61 -13.28
C VAL A 239 -0.39 -2.18 -14.38
N PHE A 240 -0.21 -0.86 -14.54
CA PHE A 240 0.67 -0.26 -15.53
C PHE A 240 1.58 0.77 -14.87
N GLU A 241 2.83 0.80 -15.30
CA GLU A 241 3.78 1.85 -14.96
C GLU A 241 4.24 2.57 -16.22
N PHE A 242 4.08 3.89 -16.18
CA PHE A 242 4.45 4.79 -17.25
C PHE A 242 5.61 5.67 -16.80
N GLN A 243 6.59 5.81 -17.67
CA GLN A 243 7.60 6.86 -17.59
C GLN A 243 7.04 8.15 -18.17
N MET A 244 7.03 9.20 -17.36
CA MET A 244 6.70 10.58 -17.78
C MET A 244 7.97 11.34 -18.13
N SER A 245 9.02 11.13 -17.35
CA SER A 245 10.33 11.72 -17.49
C SER A 245 11.38 10.78 -16.91
N CYS A 246 12.64 11.17 -16.99
CA CYS A 246 13.72 10.42 -16.35
C CYS A 246 13.60 10.30 -14.82
N GLU A 247 12.80 11.15 -14.18
CA GLU A 247 12.64 11.21 -12.73
C GLU A 247 11.25 10.80 -12.27
N VAL A 248 10.23 10.96 -13.13
CA VAL A 248 8.82 10.82 -12.76
C VAL A 248 8.18 9.62 -13.44
N LYS A 249 7.58 8.76 -12.62
CA LYS A 249 6.75 7.64 -13.04
C LYS A 249 5.31 7.82 -12.56
N VAL A 250 4.36 7.39 -13.39
CA VAL A 250 2.93 7.26 -13.05
C VAL A 250 2.59 5.79 -12.97
N ARG A 251 1.81 5.38 -11.97
CA ARG A 251 1.24 4.03 -11.90
C ARG A 251 -0.27 4.10 -11.87
N PHE A 252 -0.90 3.29 -12.72
CA PHE A 252 -2.32 2.97 -12.64
C PHE A 252 -2.50 1.53 -12.21
N GLY A 253 -3.37 1.29 -11.24
CA GLY A 253 -3.68 -0.06 -10.76
C GLY A 253 -5.17 -0.31 -10.73
N HIS A 254 -5.54 -1.59 -10.64
CA HIS A 254 -6.92 -2.04 -10.73
C HIS A 254 -7.60 -1.63 -12.04
N ILE A 255 -6.90 -1.77 -13.17
CA ILE A 255 -7.45 -1.54 -14.51
C ILE A 255 -8.14 -2.79 -15.02
N THR A 256 -9.39 -2.72 -15.50
CA THR A 256 -10.14 -3.91 -15.97
C THR A 256 -10.02 -4.18 -17.46
N GLU A 257 -9.91 -3.12 -18.27
CA GLU A 257 -10.01 -3.23 -19.74
C GLU A 257 -8.91 -2.37 -20.40
N PRO A 258 -7.67 -2.90 -20.50
CA PRO A 258 -6.60 -2.22 -21.24
C PRO A 258 -6.97 -2.03 -22.70
N VAL A 259 -6.49 -0.96 -23.35
CA VAL A 259 -6.54 -0.88 -24.82
C VAL A 259 -5.70 -1.99 -25.46
N ASP A 260 -6.03 -2.35 -26.70
CA ASP A 260 -5.41 -3.47 -27.40
C ASP A 260 -3.88 -3.38 -27.46
N ALA A 261 -3.34 -2.17 -27.65
CA ALA A 261 -1.89 -1.93 -27.68
C ALA A 261 -1.17 -2.35 -26.39
N ILE A 262 -1.85 -2.30 -25.24
CA ILE A 262 -1.31 -2.76 -23.95
C ILE A 262 -1.66 -4.24 -23.72
N LYS A 263 -2.91 -4.60 -24.01
CA LYS A 263 -3.44 -5.95 -23.75
C LYS A 263 -2.63 -7.03 -24.45
N GLN A 264 -2.14 -6.76 -25.66
CA GLN A 264 -1.33 -7.70 -26.45
C GLN A 264 0.09 -7.92 -25.88
N LEU A 265 0.58 -7.01 -25.03
CA LEU A 265 1.90 -7.12 -24.41
C LEU A 265 1.89 -7.92 -23.11
N LEU A 266 0.69 -8.15 -22.55
CA LEU A 266 0.51 -8.81 -21.27
C LEU A 266 -0.04 -10.23 -21.46
N PRO A 267 0.26 -11.15 -20.52
CA PRO A 267 -0.31 -12.49 -20.56
C PRO A 267 -1.85 -12.43 -20.61
N SER A 268 -2.45 -13.26 -21.45
CA SER A 268 -3.90 -13.34 -21.57
C SER A 268 -4.56 -13.85 -20.29
N GLU A 269 -3.89 -14.77 -19.59
CA GLU A 269 -4.32 -15.30 -18.30
C GLU A 269 -3.61 -14.56 -17.16
N PRO A 270 -4.34 -14.25 -16.07
CA PRO A 270 -3.73 -13.64 -14.90
C PRO A 270 -2.73 -14.61 -14.24
N LYS A 271 -1.60 -14.08 -13.79
CA LYS A 271 -0.56 -14.88 -13.10
C LYS A 271 -0.69 -14.80 -11.58
N GLU A 272 -0.23 -15.85 -10.90
CA GLU A 272 0.02 -15.81 -9.45
C GLU A 272 1.27 -14.96 -9.17
N GLY A 273 1.15 -14.01 -8.24
CA GLY A 273 2.23 -13.10 -7.84
C GLY A 273 2.08 -11.67 -8.38
N SER A 274 2.65 -10.69 -7.68
CA SER A 274 2.44 -9.25 -7.93
C SER A 274 3.58 -8.56 -8.70
N GLN A 275 4.43 -9.32 -9.40
CA GLN A 275 5.61 -8.75 -10.07
C GLN A 275 5.21 -8.10 -11.39
N THR A 276 5.63 -6.85 -11.59
CA THR A 276 5.57 -6.19 -12.90
C THR A 276 6.58 -6.84 -13.84
N GLN A 277 6.21 -6.96 -15.12
CA GLN A 277 7.14 -7.35 -16.17
C GLN A 277 7.45 -6.14 -17.05
N GLU A 278 8.71 -6.02 -17.46
CA GLU A 278 9.12 -5.07 -18.49
C GLU A 278 8.40 -5.40 -19.81
N LEU A 279 7.93 -4.36 -20.50
CA LEU A 279 7.17 -4.46 -21.73
C LEU A 279 7.92 -3.79 -22.88
N THR A 280 7.52 -4.09 -24.11
CA THR A 280 7.90 -3.25 -25.24
C THR A 280 7.31 -1.85 -25.04
N PRO A 281 8.12 -0.77 -25.12
CA PRO A 281 7.62 0.57 -24.85
C PRO A 281 6.48 1.00 -25.78
N VAL A 282 5.42 1.55 -25.20
CA VAL A 282 4.28 2.12 -25.94
C VAL A 282 4.07 3.57 -25.52
N LYS A 283 4.11 4.48 -26.49
CA LYS A 283 3.94 5.92 -26.25
C LYS A 283 2.47 6.32 -26.31
N PHE A 284 2.07 7.19 -25.38
CA PHE A 284 0.77 7.84 -25.32
C PHE A 284 0.97 9.35 -25.30
N ALA A 285 0.20 10.07 -26.11
CA ALA A 285 0.09 11.52 -26.02
C ALA A 285 -0.85 11.92 -24.87
N ALA A 286 -0.77 13.18 -24.44
CA ALA A 286 -1.70 13.71 -23.43
C ALA A 286 -3.16 13.62 -23.95
N GLY A 287 -4.04 13.06 -23.13
CA GLY A 287 -5.45 12.82 -23.45
C GLY A 287 -5.74 11.49 -24.15
N ASP A 288 -4.72 10.71 -24.52
CA ASP A 288 -4.95 9.40 -25.13
C ASP A 288 -5.64 8.45 -24.16
N LEU A 289 -6.56 7.64 -24.69
CA LEU A 289 -7.20 6.56 -23.95
C LEU A 289 -6.21 5.41 -23.72
N VAL A 290 -6.03 5.05 -22.46
CA VAL A 290 -5.12 3.98 -22.01
C VAL A 290 -5.89 2.71 -21.67
N ALA A 291 -7.07 2.86 -21.04
CA ALA A 291 -7.89 1.74 -20.61
C ALA A 291 -9.30 2.20 -20.20
N TYR A 292 -10.12 1.24 -19.78
CA TYR A 292 -11.25 1.46 -18.89
C TYR A 292 -11.06 0.69 -17.59
N THR A 293 -11.74 1.16 -16.54
CA THR A 293 -11.77 0.46 -15.25
C THR A 293 -13.13 0.57 -14.55
N THR A 294 -13.53 -0.50 -13.86
CA THR A 294 -14.59 -0.49 -12.83
C THR A 294 -14.02 -0.52 -11.40
N GLY A 295 -12.70 -0.43 -11.25
CA GLY A 295 -12.00 -0.54 -9.97
C GLY A 295 -12.00 -1.94 -9.37
N THR A 296 -11.68 -2.01 -8.08
CA THR A 296 -11.68 -3.24 -7.30
C THR A 296 -13.07 -3.85 -7.22
N ASN A 297 -13.14 -5.19 -7.13
CA ASN A 297 -14.41 -5.89 -6.93
C ASN A 297 -15.09 -5.54 -5.59
N GLN A 298 -14.31 -5.14 -4.57
CA GLN A 298 -14.83 -4.88 -3.23
C GLN A 298 -15.34 -3.45 -3.04
N ALA A 299 -14.64 -2.46 -3.58
CA ALA A 299 -14.90 -1.05 -3.27
C ALA A 299 -15.09 -0.17 -4.53
N GLY A 300 -14.87 -0.71 -5.73
CA GLY A 300 -15.11 0.04 -6.98
C GLY A 300 -14.20 1.25 -7.15
N ASN A 301 -13.05 1.25 -6.45
CA ASN A 301 -12.00 2.24 -6.57
C ASN A 301 -10.82 1.70 -7.36
N TRP A 302 -10.02 2.58 -7.95
CA TRP A 302 -8.79 2.20 -8.65
C TRP A 302 -7.61 3.07 -8.21
N ASP A 303 -6.39 2.65 -8.55
CA ASP A 303 -5.18 3.22 -7.99
C ASP A 303 -4.53 4.23 -8.92
N PHE A 304 -4.12 5.36 -8.36
CA PHE A 304 -3.35 6.38 -9.07
C PHE A 304 -2.18 6.88 -8.22
N GLY A 305 -0.96 6.54 -8.64
CA GLY A 305 0.28 6.92 -7.95
C GLY A 305 1.23 7.70 -8.85
N VAL A 306 1.98 8.62 -8.25
CA VAL A 306 3.10 9.34 -8.87
C VAL A 306 4.32 9.17 -7.98
N TYR A 307 5.45 8.85 -8.60
CA TYR A 307 6.72 8.58 -7.94
C TYR A 307 7.80 9.44 -8.59
N ASN A 308 8.52 10.21 -7.78
CA ASN A 308 9.57 11.12 -8.24
C ASN A 308 10.89 10.72 -7.59
N SER A 309 11.82 10.20 -8.38
CA SER A 309 13.11 9.69 -7.88
C SER A 309 14.00 10.75 -7.25
N THR A 310 13.73 12.05 -7.47
CA THR A 310 14.44 13.14 -6.78
C THR A 310 13.86 13.48 -5.41
N VAL A 311 12.70 12.90 -5.07
CA VAL A 311 12.04 13.10 -3.78
C VAL A 311 12.39 11.95 -2.86
N ARG A 312 12.78 12.31 -1.64
CA ARG A 312 12.96 11.39 -0.54
C ARG A 312 11.89 11.67 0.52
N ASN A 313 10.83 10.87 0.53
CA ASN A 313 9.73 11.08 1.47
C ASN A 313 10.02 10.48 2.86
N ARG A 314 9.08 10.65 3.79
CA ARG A 314 9.23 10.22 5.19
C ARG A 314 9.46 8.72 5.40
N TYR A 315 9.14 7.87 4.43
CA TYR A 315 9.37 6.42 4.52
C TYR A 315 10.77 6.00 4.08
N ALA A 316 11.58 6.93 3.56
CA ALA A 316 12.93 6.62 3.09
C ALA A 316 13.93 6.28 4.21
N ASP A 317 13.66 6.73 5.45
CA ASP A 317 14.43 6.38 6.65
C ASP A 317 13.76 5.29 7.49
N ASP A 318 12.54 4.89 7.13
CA ASP A 318 11.76 3.96 7.94
C ASP A 318 12.18 2.52 7.58
N PRO A 319 12.80 1.75 8.50
CA PRO A 319 13.32 0.42 8.19
C PRO A 319 12.23 -0.57 7.74
N ASP A 320 10.96 -0.32 8.06
CA ASP A 320 9.85 -1.16 7.64
C ASP A 320 9.47 -0.91 6.16
N TRP A 321 9.81 0.26 5.61
CA TRP A 321 9.33 0.72 4.30
C TRP A 321 10.43 1.18 3.34
N SER A 322 11.67 1.37 3.80
CA SER A 322 12.78 1.93 3.01
C SER A 322 13.31 0.97 1.94
N ASN A 323 12.81 -0.26 1.91
CA ASN A 323 13.21 -1.31 0.96
C ASN A 323 12.61 -1.17 -0.45
N SER A 324 11.68 -0.22 -0.67
CA SER A 324 10.98 -0.05 -1.94
C SER A 324 10.99 1.40 -2.41
N THR A 325 11.46 1.64 -3.63
CA THR A 325 11.42 2.97 -4.26
C THR A 325 9.98 3.47 -4.42
N THR A 326 9.00 2.58 -4.60
CA THR A 326 7.57 2.93 -4.63
C THR A 326 7.11 3.55 -3.30
N TYR A 327 7.68 3.11 -2.18
CA TYR A 327 7.34 3.68 -0.88
C TYR A 327 8.08 4.98 -0.62
N THR A 328 9.36 5.06 -0.97
CA THR A 328 10.26 6.15 -0.57
C THR A 328 10.24 7.37 -1.48
N THR A 329 9.74 7.23 -2.71
CA THR A 329 9.72 8.29 -3.73
C THR A 329 8.31 8.76 -4.10
N ALA A 330 7.28 8.23 -3.44
CA ALA A 330 5.90 8.64 -3.67
C ALA A 330 5.67 10.10 -3.23
N VAL A 331 4.90 10.81 -4.05
CA VAL A 331 4.52 12.22 -3.87
C VAL A 331 3.01 12.37 -3.99
N CYS A 332 2.48 13.58 -3.81
CA CYS A 332 1.09 13.84 -4.18
C CYS A 332 0.92 13.80 -5.70
N PRO A 333 0.10 12.90 -6.26
CA PRO A 333 -0.16 12.88 -7.70
C PRO A 333 -0.87 14.14 -8.19
N PHE A 334 -1.67 14.76 -7.33
CA PHE A 334 -2.53 15.88 -7.70
C PHE A 334 -1.80 17.22 -7.77
N ASP A 335 -0.56 17.30 -7.27
CA ASP A 335 0.28 18.50 -7.40
C ASP A 335 0.82 18.69 -8.82
N TYR A 336 0.80 17.64 -9.64
CA TYR A 336 1.25 17.66 -11.03
C TYR A 336 0.19 18.23 -11.99
N PHE A 337 -1.08 18.32 -11.58
CA PHE A 337 -2.13 18.90 -12.43
C PHE A 337 -1.96 20.39 -12.63
N SER A 338 -2.23 20.82 -13.86
CA SER A 338 -2.34 22.23 -14.22
C SER A 338 -3.28 22.98 -13.28
N VAL A 339 -3.04 24.29 -13.15
CA VAL A 339 -3.82 25.18 -12.26
C VAL A 339 -5.32 25.15 -12.52
N SER A 340 -5.74 24.83 -13.75
CA SER A 340 -7.16 24.71 -14.12
C SER A 340 -7.80 23.40 -13.69
N LEU A 341 -7.06 22.29 -13.67
CA LEU A 341 -7.59 20.97 -13.34
C LEU A 341 -7.47 20.65 -11.84
N LYS A 342 -6.41 21.11 -11.19
CA LYS A 342 -6.11 20.81 -9.78
C LYS A 342 -7.31 21.05 -8.83
N PRO A 343 -8.06 22.17 -8.89
CA PRO A 343 -9.18 22.41 -7.99
C PRO A 343 -10.29 21.35 -8.10
N ALA A 344 -10.53 20.81 -9.30
CA ALA A 344 -11.55 19.79 -9.51
C ALA A 344 -11.20 18.50 -8.75
N TYR A 345 -9.94 18.06 -8.80
CA TYR A 345 -9.47 16.89 -8.04
C TYR A 345 -9.49 17.13 -6.53
N PHE A 346 -8.99 18.28 -6.08
CA PHE A 346 -8.98 18.60 -4.64
C PHE A 346 -10.40 18.66 -4.06
N SER A 347 -11.39 19.11 -4.84
CA SER A 347 -12.80 19.10 -4.42
C SER A 347 -13.38 17.70 -4.17
N LYS A 348 -12.74 16.65 -4.70
CA LYS A 348 -13.13 15.25 -4.52
C LYS A 348 -12.44 14.59 -3.33
N PHE A 349 -11.50 15.26 -2.66
CA PHE A 349 -10.77 14.66 -1.54
C PHE A 349 -11.74 14.29 -0.41
N ASN A 350 -11.67 13.02 0.00
CA ASN A 350 -12.40 12.56 1.17
C ASN A 350 -11.73 13.15 2.41
N SER A 351 -12.42 14.06 3.11
CA SER A 351 -11.88 14.79 4.27
C SER A 351 -11.45 13.87 5.42
N ALA A 352 -12.10 12.72 5.59
CA ALA A 352 -11.74 11.74 6.62
C ALA A 352 -10.40 11.06 6.30
N ILE A 353 -10.09 10.85 5.02
CA ILE A 353 -8.81 10.27 4.56
C ILE A 353 -7.73 11.35 4.48
N LEU A 354 -8.11 12.57 4.09
CA LEU A 354 -7.19 13.72 3.93
C LEU A 354 -6.51 14.11 5.25
N GLY A 355 -7.22 13.97 6.38
CA GLY A 355 -6.66 14.16 7.73
C GLY A 355 -5.50 13.22 8.08
N GLY A 356 -5.20 12.26 7.21
CA GLY A 356 -4.15 11.27 7.40
C GLY A 356 -4.65 10.00 8.07
N ASN A 357 -3.80 8.98 8.08
CA ASN A 357 -4.03 7.75 8.83
C ASN A 357 -3.04 7.73 10.00
N PRO A 358 -3.44 8.06 11.25
CA PRO A 358 -2.60 7.81 12.41
C PRO A 358 -2.22 6.32 12.43
N PRO A 359 -0.94 5.91 12.48
CA PRO A 359 0.27 6.63 12.93
C PRO A 359 1.13 7.32 11.84
N HIS A 360 0.74 7.28 10.57
CA HIS A 360 1.58 7.67 9.42
C HIS A 360 1.48 9.15 9.00
N GLY A 361 0.75 9.96 9.77
CA GLY A 361 0.68 11.41 9.60
C GLY A 361 -0.21 11.88 8.45
N THR A 362 -0.05 13.15 8.10
CA THR A 362 -0.86 13.85 7.09
C THR A 362 -0.66 13.29 5.69
N SER A 363 -1.64 13.48 4.79
CA SER A 363 -1.48 13.16 3.37
C SER A 363 -0.27 13.87 2.73
N PHE A 364 0.30 13.26 1.68
CA PHE A 364 1.27 13.91 0.80
C PHE A 364 0.70 15.10 0.04
N CYS A 365 -0.63 15.21 -0.09
CA CYS A 365 -1.29 16.21 -0.91
C CYS A 365 -1.57 17.57 -0.25
N GLY A 366 -1.01 17.78 0.95
CA GLY A 366 -1.25 19.00 1.72
C GLY A 366 -2.72 19.24 2.04
N THR A 367 -2.99 20.36 2.70
CA THR A 367 -4.34 20.92 2.90
C THR A 367 -4.31 22.38 2.54
#